data_AF-A0AAN7NIY2-F1
#
_entry.id   AF-A0AAN7NIY2-F1
#
_cell.length_a   1.000
_cell.length_b   1.000
_cell.length_c   1.000
_cell.angle_alpha   90.00
_cell.angle_beta   90.00
_cell.angle_gamma   90.00
#
_symmetry.space_group_name_H-M   'P 1'
#
loop_
_entity.id
_entity.type
_entity.pdbx_description
1 polymer ?
#
loop_
_entity_poly.entity_id
_entity_poly.type
_entity_poly.pdbx_seq_one_letter_code
_entity_poly.pdbx_strand_id
1 'polypeptide(L)'
;MDEQRETLQRIVSTLANKNDEIHNFIDMLNHTIKNVQVNSSNAISELDEEFDGLYSILDEMKGSMANTIQQEEARKIQALQDQLSQCSNALESSEELLELAAQSLDIKDPVEFLKVENIERTVTMASAFRISLKPKVSDSMTHLMVDFALERRMLQAVKFLPGKNSMQ
;
A
#
# COMPACT_ATOMS: atom_id res chain seq x y z
N MET A 1 79.91 33.27 29.82
CA MET A 1 79.60 31.84 29.66
C MET A 1 78.44 31.41 30.55
N ASP A 2 78.36 31.85 31.81
CA ASP A 2 77.26 31.46 32.71
C ASP A 2 75.90 32.05 32.33
N GLU A 3 75.82 33.32 31.93
CA GLU A 3 74.55 33.94 31.46
C GLU A 3 73.93 33.23 30.24
N GLN A 4 74.77 32.74 29.31
CA GLN A 4 74.30 31.98 28.14
C GLN A 4 73.75 30.62 28.54
N ARG A 5 74.34 29.95 29.54
CA ARG A 5 73.84 28.66 30.06
C ARG A 5 72.51 28.83 30.78
N GLU A 6 72.36 29.88 31.59
CA GLU A 6 71.12 30.19 32.30
C GLU A 6 69.98 30.55 31.33
N THR A 7 70.28 31.35 30.30
CA THR A 7 69.32 31.69 29.24
C THR A 7 68.85 30.44 28.49
N LEU A 8 69.78 29.55 28.13
CA LEU A 8 69.46 28.29 27.47
C LEU A 8 68.58 27.40 28.36
N GLN A 9 68.86 27.31 29.66
CA GLN A 9 68.03 26.56 30.61
C GLN A 9 66.59 27.09 30.65
N ARG A 10 66.38 28.41 30.70
CA ARG A 10 65.03 29.00 30.66
C ARG A 10 64.29 28.69 29.36
N ILE A 11 64.98 28.75 28.22
CA ILE A 11 64.40 28.40 26.91
C ILE A 11 64.00 26.92 26.87
N VAL A 12 64.87 26.02 27.35
CA VAL A 12 64.59 24.57 27.41
C VAL A 12 63.39 24.28 28.30
N SER A 13 63.29 24.89 29.49
CA SER A 13 62.13 24.72 30.37
C SER A 13 60.83 25.23 29.72
N THR A 14 60.90 26.35 28.99
CA THR A 14 59.73 26.88 28.28
C THR A 14 59.29 25.95 27.15
N LEU A 15 60.25 25.38 26.40
CA LEU A 15 59.98 24.40 25.35
C LEU A 15 59.39 23.10 25.92
N ALA A 16 59.91 22.62 27.05
CA ALA A 16 59.38 21.45 27.74
C ALA A 16 57.91 21.65 28.15
N ASN A 17 57.61 22.78 28.80
CA ASN A 17 56.22 23.14 29.14
C ASN A 17 55.33 23.21 27.89
N LYS A 18 55.85 23.76 26.79
CA LYS A 18 55.08 23.85 25.54
C LYS A 18 54.83 22.47 24.92
N ASN A 19 55.79 21.55 25.01
CA ASN A 19 55.59 20.16 24.57
C ASN A 19 54.50 19.47 25.38
N ASP A 20 54.46 19.66 26.71
CA ASP A 20 53.40 19.09 27.55
C ASP A 20 52.01 19.65 27.21
N GLU A 21 51.91 20.96 26.95
CA GLU A 21 50.68 21.58 26.44
C GLU A 21 50.24 20.98 25.10
N ILE A 22 51.18 20.78 24.18
CA ILE A 22 50.91 20.19 22.86
C ILE A 22 50.42 18.74 23.01
N HIS A 23 51.04 17.95 23.89
CA HIS A 23 50.59 16.57 24.17
C HIS A 23 49.15 16.54 24.70
N ASN A 24 48.83 17.38 25.69
CA ASN A 24 47.47 17.49 26.22
C ASN A 24 46.46 17.93 25.15
N PHE A 25 46.86 18.86 24.27
CA PHE A 25 46.01 19.32 23.19
C PHE A 25 45.77 18.23 22.13
N ILE A 26 46.79 17.42 21.82
CA ILE A 26 46.65 16.26 20.93
C ILE A 26 45.66 15.25 21.50
N ASP A 27 45.74 14.96 22.80
CA ASP A 27 44.80 14.04 23.46
C ASP A 27 43.36 14.58 23.43
N MET A 28 43.17 15.88 23.67
CA MET A 28 41.88 16.54 23.53
C MET A 28 41.34 16.42 22.09
N LEU A 29 42.18 16.68 21.08
CA LEU A 29 41.78 16.55 19.67
C LEU A 29 41.38 15.11 19.34
N ASN A 30 42.14 14.12 19.79
CA ASN A 30 41.80 12.71 19.58
C ASN A 30 40.47 12.33 20.22
N HIS A 31 40.16 12.87 21.40
CA HIS A 31 38.87 12.65 22.05
C HIS A 31 37.73 13.33 21.27
N THR A 32 37.92 14.59 20.86
CA THR A 32 36.94 15.34 20.06
C THR A 32 36.64 14.64 18.73
N ILE A 33 37.65 14.12 18.03
CA ILE A 33 37.48 13.36 16.79
C ILE A 33 36.58 12.14 17.03
N LYS A 34 36.84 11.37 18.09
CA LYS A 34 36.00 10.20 18.44
C LYS A 34 34.56 10.62 18.73
N ASN A 35 34.36 11.69 19.48
CA ASN A 35 33.02 12.18 19.81
C ASN A 35 32.26 12.64 18.56
N VAL A 36 32.92 13.33 17.62
CA VAL A 36 32.31 13.72 16.34
C VAL A 36 31.90 12.49 15.53
N GLN A 37 32.73 11.44 15.50
CA GLN A 37 32.40 10.19 14.81
C GLN A 37 31.16 9.53 15.42
N VAL A 38 31.09 9.42 16.75
CA VAL A 38 29.94 8.84 17.46
C VAL A 38 28.68 9.69 17.23
N ASN A 39 28.77 11.01 17.41
CA ASN A 39 27.62 11.91 17.23
C ASN A 39 27.10 11.90 15.80
N SER A 40 28.00 11.84 14.80
CA SER A 40 27.61 11.71 13.40
C SER A 40 26.91 10.38 13.13
N SER A 41 27.41 9.28 13.71
CA SER A 41 26.77 7.97 13.57
C SER A 41 25.37 7.97 14.19
N ASN A 42 25.20 8.58 15.36
CA ASN A 42 23.90 8.68 16.02
C ASN A 42 22.93 9.54 15.20
N ALA A 43 23.37 10.69 14.68
CA ALA A 43 22.53 11.54 13.84
C ALA A 43 22.09 10.85 12.54
N ILE A 44 22.92 9.98 11.98
CA ILE A 44 22.53 9.14 10.83
C ILE A 44 21.48 8.10 11.26
N SER A 45 21.69 7.41 12.39
CA SER A 45 20.73 6.43 12.91
C SER A 45 19.36 7.05 13.20
N GLU A 46 19.32 8.23 13.82
CA GLU A 46 18.08 8.96 14.08
C GLU A 46 17.37 9.36 12.78
N LEU A 47 18.13 9.76 11.75
CA LEU A 47 17.58 10.05 10.43
C LEU A 47 16.97 8.81 9.77
N ASP A 48 17.66 7.68 9.85
CA ASP A 48 17.18 6.40 9.31
C ASP A 48 15.88 5.97 10.02
N GLU A 49 15.80 6.09 11.34
CA GLU A 49 14.59 5.79 12.12
C GLU A 49 13.37 6.64 11.69
N GLU A 50 13.57 7.95 11.44
CA GLU A 50 12.50 8.82 10.95
C GLU A 50 12.01 8.41 9.55
N PHE A 51 12.92 8.00 8.65
CA PHE A 51 12.56 7.49 7.33
C PHE A 51 11.87 6.12 7.40
N ASP A 52 12.30 5.23 8.27
CA ASP A 52 11.65 3.93 8.52
C ASP A 52 10.21 4.12 9.01
N GLY A 53 9.96 5.14 9.83
CA GLY A 53 8.61 5.56 10.20
C GLY A 53 7.76 5.97 9.00
N LEU A 54 8.30 6.80 8.10
CA LEU A 54 7.61 7.20 6.87
C LEU A 54 7.34 6.01 5.93
N TYR A 55 8.29 5.08 5.78
CA TYR A 55 8.11 3.89 4.97
C TYR A 55 7.00 2.99 5.52
N SER A 56 6.95 2.81 6.84
CA SER A 56 5.91 2.01 7.49
C SER A 56 4.51 2.57 7.21
N ILE A 57 4.33 3.89 7.34
CA ILE A 57 3.06 4.58 7.03
C ILE A 57 2.68 4.37 5.57
N LEU A 58 3.62 4.55 4.64
CA LEU A 58 3.37 4.38 3.21
C LEU A 58 2.99 2.94 2.86
N ASP A 59 3.61 1.94 3.49
CA ASP A 59 3.30 0.53 3.27
C ASP A 59 1.91 0.16 3.81
N GLU A 60 1.56 0.63 5.02
CA GLU A 60 0.22 0.45 5.59
C GLU A 60 -0.86 1.08 4.70
N MET A 61 -0.64 2.31 4.22
CA MET A 61 -1.56 2.99 3.30
C MET A 61 -1.74 2.21 2.01
N LYS A 62 -0.63 1.75 1.41
CA LYS A 62 -0.66 0.91 0.20
C LYS A 62 -1.43 -0.39 0.43
N GLY A 63 -1.19 -1.07 1.54
CA GLY A 63 -1.90 -2.29 1.91
C GLY A 63 -3.41 -2.07 2.07
N SER A 64 -3.81 -1.00 2.75
CA SER A 64 -5.22 -0.65 2.93
C SER A 64 -5.94 -0.34 1.61
N MET A 65 -5.29 0.42 0.72
CA MET A 65 -5.82 0.71 -0.61
C MET A 65 -5.93 -0.56 -1.48
N ALA A 66 -4.91 -1.42 -1.44
CA ALA A 66 -4.93 -2.70 -2.15
C ALA A 66 -6.07 -3.61 -1.66
N ASN A 67 -6.27 -3.70 -0.35
CA ASN A 67 -7.38 -4.46 0.24
C ASN A 67 -8.74 -3.93 -0.23
N THR A 68 -8.89 -2.60 -0.32
CA THR A 68 -10.12 -1.97 -0.83
C THR A 68 -10.40 -2.38 -2.29
N ILE A 69 -9.37 -2.37 -3.14
CA ILE A 69 -9.48 -2.79 -4.55
C ILE A 69 -9.88 -4.27 -4.63
N GLN A 70 -9.22 -5.14 -3.84
CA GLN A 70 -9.52 -6.57 -3.80
C GLN A 70 -10.94 -6.87 -3.32
N GLN A 71 -11.44 -6.12 -2.33
CA GLN A 71 -12.80 -6.25 -1.85
C GLN A 71 -13.82 -5.84 -2.92
N GLU A 72 -13.57 -4.74 -3.64
CA GLU A 72 -14.45 -4.31 -4.74
C GLU A 72 -14.44 -5.30 -5.91
N GLU A 73 -13.27 -5.86 -6.24
CA GLU A 73 -13.14 -6.94 -7.22
C GLU A 73 -13.98 -8.17 -6.80
N ALA A 74 -13.77 -8.67 -5.58
CA ALA A 74 -14.49 -9.83 -5.05
C ALA A 74 -16.01 -9.60 -5.06
N ARG A 75 -16.46 -8.41 -4.64
CA ARG A 75 -17.87 -8.02 -4.62
C ARG A 75 -18.48 -8.04 -6.03
N LYS A 76 -17.76 -7.49 -7.02
CA LYS A 76 -18.23 -7.47 -8.42
C LYS A 76 -18.25 -8.87 -9.03
N ILE A 77 -17.20 -9.68 -8.81
CA ILE A 77 -17.14 -11.06 -9.28
C ILE A 77 -18.30 -11.86 -8.70
N GLN A 78 -18.55 -11.76 -7.39
CA GLN A 78 -19.67 -12.45 -6.75
C GLN A 78 -21.01 -12.05 -7.35
N ALA A 79 -21.26 -10.74 -7.55
CA ALA A 79 -22.50 -10.26 -8.15
C ALA A 79 -22.71 -10.79 -9.58
N LEU A 80 -21.65 -10.93 -10.36
CA LEU A 80 -21.69 -11.50 -11.70
C LEU A 80 -21.88 -13.03 -11.68
N GLN A 81 -21.22 -13.74 -10.77
CA GLN A 81 -21.40 -15.19 -10.57
C GLN A 81 -22.84 -15.53 -10.16
N ASP A 82 -23.42 -14.75 -9.24
CA ASP A 82 -24.81 -14.91 -8.83
C ASP A 82 -25.78 -14.67 -10.00
N GLN A 83 -25.50 -13.66 -10.83
CA GLN A 83 -26.28 -13.41 -12.05
C GLN A 83 -26.12 -14.54 -13.07
N LEU A 84 -24.90 -15.06 -13.25
CA LEU A 84 -24.62 -16.17 -14.16
C LEU A 84 -25.42 -17.42 -13.73
N SER A 85 -25.37 -17.77 -12.45
CA SER A 85 -26.13 -18.92 -11.93
C SER A 85 -27.64 -18.74 -12.11
N GLN A 86 -28.18 -17.54 -11.87
CA GLN A 86 -29.59 -17.24 -12.11
C GLN A 86 -29.97 -17.39 -13.59
N CYS A 87 -29.13 -16.90 -14.50
CA CYS A 87 -29.33 -17.04 -15.94
C CYS A 87 -29.26 -18.50 -16.39
N SER A 88 -28.26 -19.26 -15.94
CA SER A 88 -28.11 -20.67 -16.29
C SER A 88 -29.30 -21.51 -15.83
N ASN A 89 -29.72 -21.37 -14.58
CA ASN A 89 -30.85 -22.14 -14.03
C ASN A 89 -32.17 -21.83 -14.74
N ALA A 90 -32.39 -20.56 -15.11
CA ALA A 90 -33.59 -20.18 -15.84
C ALA A 90 -33.55 -20.57 -17.32
N LEU A 91 -32.36 -20.61 -17.93
CA LEU A 91 -32.19 -21.14 -19.28
C LEU A 91 -32.49 -22.63 -19.31
N GLU A 92 -31.87 -23.42 -18.43
CA GLU A 92 -32.13 -24.86 -18.30
C GLU A 92 -33.62 -25.16 -18.09
N SER A 93 -34.24 -24.49 -17.11
CA SER A 93 -35.68 -24.64 -16.86
C SER A 93 -36.54 -24.20 -18.06
N SER A 94 -36.13 -23.17 -18.80
CA SER A 94 -36.86 -22.73 -19.99
C SER A 94 -36.69 -23.71 -21.15
N GLU A 95 -35.54 -24.36 -21.31
CA GLU A 95 -35.29 -25.38 -22.33
C GLU A 95 -36.16 -26.61 -22.07
N GLU A 96 -36.24 -27.08 -20.82
CA GLU A 96 -37.14 -28.17 -20.42
C GLU A 96 -38.61 -27.81 -20.68
N LEU A 97 -39.03 -26.60 -20.32
CA LEU A 97 -40.40 -26.14 -20.57
C LEU A 97 -40.71 -26.02 -22.07
N LEU A 98 -39.76 -25.59 -22.89
CA LEU A 98 -39.91 -25.55 -24.34
C LEU A 98 -40.05 -26.94 -24.94
N GLU A 99 -39.29 -27.92 -24.45
CA GLU A 99 -39.41 -29.31 -24.88
C GLU A 99 -40.79 -29.88 -24.50
N LEU A 100 -41.24 -29.70 -23.26
CA LEU A 100 -42.56 -30.13 -22.81
C LEU A 100 -43.69 -29.47 -23.61
N ALA A 101 -43.58 -28.17 -23.87
CA ALA A 101 -44.54 -27.45 -24.70
C ALA A 101 -44.56 -27.99 -26.14
N ALA A 102 -43.39 -28.27 -26.73
CA ALA A 102 -43.29 -28.85 -28.06
C ALA A 102 -43.90 -30.25 -28.15
N GLN A 103 -43.63 -31.13 -27.18
CA GLN A 103 -44.25 -32.46 -27.10
C GLN A 103 -45.77 -32.37 -26.96
N SER A 104 -46.25 -31.42 -26.15
CA SER A 104 -47.69 -31.19 -25.95
C SER A 104 -48.36 -30.73 -27.25
N LEU A 105 -47.70 -29.86 -28.03
CA LEU A 105 -48.21 -29.38 -29.32
C LEU A 105 -48.25 -30.46 -30.42
N ASP A 106 -47.50 -31.55 -30.29
CA ASP A 106 -47.53 -32.69 -31.24
C ASP A 106 -48.69 -33.67 -30.98
N ILE A 107 -49.43 -33.51 -29.88
CA ILE A 107 -50.59 -34.34 -29.56
C ILE A 107 -51.73 -34.05 -30.55
N LYS A 108 -51.99 -35.02 -31.44
CA LYS A 108 -53.01 -34.91 -32.50
C LYS A 108 -54.43 -35.20 -32.02
N ASP A 109 -54.58 -35.89 -30.89
CA ASP A 109 -55.88 -36.18 -30.28
C ASP A 109 -56.31 -35.02 -29.36
N PRO A 110 -57.41 -34.30 -29.68
CA PRO A 110 -57.88 -33.17 -28.88
C PRO A 110 -58.21 -33.54 -27.43
N VAL A 111 -58.64 -34.79 -27.18
CA VAL A 111 -59.02 -35.26 -25.84
C VAL A 111 -57.78 -35.55 -24.99
N GLU A 112 -56.71 -36.08 -25.60
CA GLU A 112 -55.41 -36.26 -24.93
C GLU A 112 -54.69 -34.92 -24.72
N PHE A 113 -54.83 -33.97 -25.65
CA PHE A 113 -54.27 -32.63 -25.48
C PHE A 113 -54.92 -31.88 -24.30
N LEU A 114 -56.23 -32.02 -24.12
CA LEU A 114 -56.96 -31.46 -22.97
C LEU A 114 -56.51 -32.05 -21.61
N LYS A 115 -55.89 -33.25 -21.59
CA LYS A 115 -55.31 -33.84 -20.37
C LYS A 115 -53.95 -33.24 -20.00
N VAL A 116 -53.28 -32.53 -20.91
CA VAL A 116 -52.07 -31.76 -20.60
C VAL A 116 -52.49 -30.46 -19.90
N GLU A 117 -52.94 -30.60 -18.65
CA GLU A 117 -53.45 -29.46 -17.89
C GLU A 117 -52.34 -28.43 -17.63
N ASN A 118 -52.68 -27.15 -17.87
CA ASN A 118 -51.94 -25.98 -17.45
C ASN A 118 -50.55 -25.76 -18.06
N ILE A 119 -50.16 -26.43 -19.16
CA ILE A 119 -48.87 -26.17 -19.83
C ILE A 119 -48.70 -24.70 -20.23
N GLU A 120 -49.78 -24.06 -20.73
CA GLU A 120 -49.80 -22.62 -21.04
C GLU A 120 -49.48 -21.76 -19.82
N ARG A 121 -50.06 -22.09 -18.66
CA ARG A 121 -49.83 -21.38 -17.40
C ARG A 121 -48.40 -21.59 -16.90
N THR A 122 -47.88 -22.81 -17.00
CA THR A 122 -46.50 -23.15 -16.62
C THR A 122 -45.49 -22.41 -17.47
N VAL A 123 -45.67 -22.38 -18.80
CA VAL A 123 -44.82 -21.61 -19.73
C VAL A 123 -44.91 -20.12 -19.45
N THR A 124 -46.12 -19.57 -19.26
CA THR A 124 -46.31 -18.14 -18.96
C THR A 124 -45.62 -17.70 -17.66
N MET A 125 -45.46 -18.62 -16.70
CA MET A 125 -44.78 -18.38 -15.42
C MET A 125 -43.27 -18.65 -15.46
N ALA A 126 -42.69 -18.98 -16.62
CA ALA A 126 -41.26 -19.30 -16.74
C ALA A 126 -40.37 -18.16 -16.20
N SER A 127 -39.39 -18.55 -15.38
CA SER A 127 -38.46 -17.62 -14.73
C SER A 127 -37.63 -16.82 -15.73
N ALA A 128 -37.35 -17.39 -16.91
CA ALA A 128 -36.62 -16.75 -18.00
C ALA A 128 -37.24 -15.41 -18.45
N PHE A 129 -38.58 -15.27 -18.44
CA PHE A 129 -39.25 -14.02 -18.82
C PHE A 129 -39.00 -12.86 -17.85
N ARG A 130 -38.50 -13.15 -16.64
CA ARG A 130 -38.26 -12.15 -15.59
C ARG A 130 -36.79 -11.75 -15.44
N ILE A 131 -35.89 -12.36 -16.21
CA ILE A 131 -34.45 -12.11 -16.12
C ILE A 131 -34.05 -10.86 -16.90
N SER A 132 -33.15 -10.08 -16.30
CA SER A 132 -32.46 -8.96 -16.96
C SER A 132 -31.16 -9.44 -17.60
N LEU A 133 -31.01 -9.21 -18.91
CA LEU A 133 -29.80 -9.52 -19.69
C LEU A 133 -28.76 -8.38 -19.68
N LYS A 134 -28.80 -7.50 -18.68
CA LYS A 134 -27.79 -6.48 -18.45
C LYS A 134 -26.94 -6.85 -17.24
N PRO A 135 -25.61 -6.73 -17.32
CA PRO A 135 -24.75 -6.96 -16.17
C PRO A 135 -25.20 -6.12 -14.97
N LYS A 136 -25.30 -6.73 -13.78
CA LYS A 136 -25.69 -6.05 -12.54
C LYS A 136 -24.63 -5.05 -12.06
N VAL A 137 -23.39 -5.19 -12.50
CA VAL A 137 -22.26 -4.32 -12.15
C VAL A 137 -21.43 -4.02 -13.40
N SER A 138 -20.78 -2.85 -13.42
CA SER A 138 -19.75 -2.51 -14.43
C SER A 138 -18.40 -3.09 -14.02
N ASP A 139 -17.57 -3.37 -15.01
CA ASP A 139 -16.15 -3.73 -14.89
C ASP A 139 -15.24 -2.56 -14.46
N SER A 140 -15.69 -1.31 -14.54
CA SER A 140 -14.86 -0.12 -14.27
C SER A 140 -14.38 -0.02 -12.81
N MET A 141 -13.07 0.15 -12.63
CA MET A 141 -12.42 0.42 -11.33
C MET A 141 -11.95 1.88 -11.18
N THR A 142 -12.34 2.78 -12.10
CA THR A 142 -11.79 4.16 -12.15
C THR A 142 -12.12 5.02 -10.93
N HIS A 143 -13.12 4.63 -10.14
CA HIS A 143 -13.48 5.31 -8.89
C HIS A 143 -12.48 5.04 -7.75
N LEU A 144 -11.53 4.12 -7.93
CA LEU A 144 -10.47 3.77 -6.96
C LEU A 144 -9.11 4.38 -7.33
N MET A 145 -9.08 5.35 -8.25
CA MET A 145 -7.83 6.03 -8.64
C MET A 145 -7.33 6.95 -7.52
N VAL A 146 -6.00 7.03 -7.39
CA VAL A 146 -5.31 7.83 -6.37
C VAL A 146 -4.28 8.75 -7.01
N ASP A 147 -4.19 9.98 -6.48
CA ASP A 147 -3.21 11.00 -6.85
C ASP A 147 -2.29 11.28 -5.65
N PHE A 148 -0.98 11.23 -5.88
CA PHE A 148 0.07 11.44 -4.86
C PHE A 148 0.84 12.75 -5.07
N ALA A 149 0.33 13.67 -5.90
CA ALA A 149 1.06 14.89 -6.26
C ALA A 149 1.34 15.83 -5.07
N LEU A 150 0.47 15.85 -4.05
CA LEU A 150 0.70 16.65 -2.85
C LEU A 150 1.75 16.00 -1.94
N GLU A 151 1.60 14.70 -1.69
CA GLU A 151 2.43 13.88 -0.84
C GLU A 151 3.87 13.87 -1.35
N ARG A 152 4.06 13.72 -2.67
CA ARG A 152 5.38 13.83 -3.31
C ARG A 152 6.01 15.20 -3.08
N ARG A 153 5.23 16.29 -3.17
CA ARG A 153 5.75 17.65 -2.92
C ARG A 153 6.13 17.84 -1.45
N MET A 154 5.35 17.28 -0.53
CA MET A 154 5.64 17.36 0.91
C MET A 154 6.90 16.56 1.26
N LEU A 155 7.06 15.35 0.73
CA LEU A 155 8.27 14.53 0.90
C LEU A 155 9.52 15.22 0.33
N GLN A 156 9.40 15.88 -0.84
CA GLN A 156 10.50 16.66 -1.42
C GLN A 156 10.86 17.92 -0.62
N ALA A 157 9.97 18.38 0.27
CA ALA A 157 10.21 19.54 1.11
C ALA A 157 10.91 19.23 2.44
N VAL A 158 11.09 17.93 2.79
CA VAL A 158 11.77 17.49 4.01
C VAL A 158 13.23 17.96 4.00
N LYS A 159 13.65 18.64 5.08
CA LYS A 159 14.98 19.23 5.25
C LYS A 159 15.39 19.15 6.72
N PHE A 160 16.69 19.19 6.97
CA PHE A 160 17.21 19.37 8.33
C PHE A 160 16.67 20.65 8.97
N LEU A 161 16.37 20.58 10.25
CA LEU A 161 16.00 21.74 11.03
C LEU A 161 17.19 22.69 11.16
N PRO A 162 16.97 24.03 11.14
CA PRO A 162 18.03 24.97 11.44
C PRO A 162 18.54 24.67 12.86
N GLY A 163 19.81 24.26 12.97
CA GLY A 163 20.38 23.83 14.24
C GLY A 163 20.20 24.90 15.31
N LYS A 164 19.84 24.50 16.54
CA LYS A 164 20.12 25.34 17.70
C LYS A 164 21.63 25.49 17.72
N ASN A 165 22.13 26.69 17.44
CA ASN A 165 23.54 27.04 17.60
C ASN A 165 24.00 26.53 18.97
N SER A 166 24.66 25.38 19.00
CA SER A 166 25.36 24.91 20.19
C SER A 166 26.63 25.75 20.30
N MET A 167 26.45 26.99 20.78
CA MET A 167 27.53 27.74 21.39
C MET A 167 27.93 26.98 22.65
N GLN A 168 29.09 26.35 22.61
CA GLN A 168 29.96 26.13 23.76
C GLN A 168 31.38 25.88 23.27
#